data_AF-A0A937ITF2-F1
#
_entry.id   AF-A0A937ITF2-F1
#
_cell.length_a   1.000
_cell.length_b   1.000
_cell.length_c   1.000
_cell.angle_alpha   90.00
_cell.angle_beta   90.00
_cell.angle_gamma   90.00
#
_symmetry.space_group_name_H-M   'P 1'
#
loop_
_entity.id
_entity.type
_entity.pdbx_description
1 polymer ?
#
loop_
_entity_poly.entity_id
_entity_poly.type
_entity_poly.pdbx_seq_one_letter_code
_entity_poly.pdbx_strand_id
1 'polypeptide(L)'
;MDKNTTTGLILIGAVVMAFMFLNQPDEQPIANQADENTPQQNSLDNNKNDLESENLENTTSITEIDSADNVIYKKLIEQKQRLELIENYGIFYNSVNGDEKEYTLENNKIKVSFTSKGARISNAEMVELDNNGLFKYRTYNSFINDENKPLSLFEKESSQMSLTIVDAEKVVPVETKDLFFNLVTQNDSVLVFRANAGSVDKYLEFSYHLSKNKYDVDFNIDYHNIENDIKSDVDLKWSMKGLSTEKLAEDERMICTIMYRYFGTTRDWLSETSDNEEDLESNINWIAFKHKFFSSILLSENEEGLGKSKIVHRNLEDDKYTDSYASKSSIPSRGNVTFKFLFIPNDYDLLETYDSEIEGLINLGGSVFAWVNRYLIDPVFKFLLSSGFNLGLVILLLTIIVKIVIMPLTYKNYMSTAKTKVIKPEMSKITAKYEGKTDRNTAMKKQQETMALYKQTGVNPMAGCIPMIIQMPILIAVFRYFPASLSLRHKGFLWAEDLSSFDSIFDFGFTIPLYGDHISLFALLMAGSTLIYTMTNSSQMAPTQPGMPNMKVIMYMMPIMFIFIFNKYSSGLSYYYFCGNIMNIGIMWGIKKYLIDEDKIREKIESNKKKIKKKSRFQQRLEDVAKQQQKKRR
;
A
#
# COMPACT_ATOMS: atom_id res chain seq x y z
N MET A 1 -47.20 -4.58 -11.55
CA MET A 1 -45.81 -4.11 -11.28
C MET A 1 -44.94 -4.78 -12.32
N ASP A 2 -44.13 -4.04 -13.07
CA ASP A 2 -43.27 -4.61 -14.11
C ASP A 2 -42.26 -5.59 -13.47
N LYS A 3 -42.05 -6.75 -14.10
CA LYS A 3 -41.18 -7.80 -13.56
C LYS A 3 -39.79 -7.26 -13.20
N ASN A 4 -39.25 -6.37 -14.03
CA ASN A 4 -37.94 -5.74 -13.81
C ASN A 4 -37.90 -4.78 -12.60
N THR A 5 -39.04 -4.17 -12.24
CA THR A 5 -39.12 -3.30 -11.05
C THR A 5 -39.21 -4.12 -9.77
N THR A 6 -39.89 -5.27 -9.82
CA THR A 6 -39.93 -6.23 -8.72
C THR A 6 -38.55 -6.85 -8.48
N THR A 7 -37.84 -7.23 -9.55
CA THR A 7 -36.46 -7.75 -9.44
C THR A 7 -35.49 -6.71 -8.90
N GLY A 8 -35.61 -5.44 -9.29
CA GLY A 8 -34.79 -4.36 -8.75
C GLY A 8 -35.03 -4.10 -7.26
N LEU A 9 -36.28 -4.20 -6.79
CA LEU A 9 -36.62 -4.04 -5.37
C LEU A 9 -36.16 -5.23 -4.52
N ILE A 10 -36.18 -6.45 -5.09
CA ILE A 10 -35.62 -7.65 -4.47
C ILE A 10 -34.09 -7.55 -4.37
N LEU A 11 -33.42 -7.07 -5.41
CA LEU A 11 -31.96 -6.86 -5.41
C LEU A 11 -31.52 -5.79 -4.40
N ILE A 12 -32.26 -4.68 -4.31
CA ILE A 12 -31.98 -3.63 -3.31
C ILE A 12 -32.25 -4.17 -1.90
N GLY A 13 -33.31 -4.96 -1.71
CA GLY A 13 -33.60 -5.63 -0.44
C GLY A 13 -32.50 -6.62 -0.04
N ALA A 14 -31.97 -7.40 -0.99
CA ALA A 14 -30.87 -8.33 -0.77
C ALA A 14 -29.56 -7.62 -0.41
N VAL A 15 -29.25 -6.49 -1.07
CA VAL A 15 -28.05 -5.68 -0.77
C VAL A 15 -28.16 -5.03 0.62
N VAL A 16 -29.34 -4.55 1.01
CA VAL A 16 -29.55 -3.99 2.36
C VAL A 16 -29.52 -5.08 3.43
N MET A 17 -30.05 -6.29 3.15
CA MET A 17 -29.91 -7.43 4.07
C MET A 17 -28.46 -7.90 4.20
N ALA A 18 -27.71 -7.98 3.10
CA ALA A 18 -26.28 -8.29 3.14
C ALA A 18 -25.50 -7.22 3.92
N PHE A 19 -25.83 -5.94 3.74
CA PHE A 19 -25.23 -4.84 4.50
C PHE A 19 -25.60 -4.86 5.99
N MET A 20 -26.78 -5.37 6.37
CA MET A 20 -27.16 -5.59 7.76
C MET A 20 -26.47 -6.82 8.37
N PHE A 21 -26.28 -7.89 7.60
CA PHE A 21 -25.60 -9.12 8.06
C PHE A 21 -24.09 -8.93 8.21
N LEU A 22 -23.47 -8.12 7.35
CA LEU A 22 -22.05 -7.77 7.41
C LEU A 22 -21.69 -6.76 8.53
N ASN A 23 -22.68 -6.15 9.18
CA ASN A 23 -22.49 -5.11 10.20
C ASN A 23 -23.14 -5.45 11.56
N GLN A 24 -23.41 -6.73 11.85
CA GLN A 24 -23.74 -7.15 13.21
C GLN A 24 -22.45 -7.23 14.05
N PRO A 25 -22.39 -6.64 15.25
CA PRO A 25 -21.28 -6.89 16.18
C PRO A 25 -21.39 -8.31 16.73
N ASP A 26 -20.28 -9.06 16.71
CA ASP A 26 -20.23 -10.43 17.22
C ASP A 26 -20.57 -10.50 18.72
N GLU A 27 -21.52 -11.34 19.08
CA GLU A 27 -21.82 -11.72 20.45
C GLU A 27 -20.68 -12.59 21.00
N GLN A 28 -20.00 -12.11 22.05
CA GLN A 28 -19.00 -12.88 22.78
C GLN A 28 -19.66 -14.03 23.56
N PRO A 29 -19.14 -15.27 23.52
CA PRO A 29 -19.62 -16.33 24.38
C PRO A 29 -19.10 -16.13 25.80
N ILE A 30 -20.05 -16.17 26.73
CA ILE A 30 -19.91 -16.20 28.18
C ILE A 30 -18.98 -17.35 28.58
N ALA A 31 -17.80 -17.02 29.11
CA ALA A 31 -16.91 -17.98 29.77
C ALA A 31 -17.44 -18.27 31.19
N ASN A 32 -17.69 -19.54 31.47
CA ASN A 32 -18.01 -20.04 32.81
C ASN A 32 -16.82 -19.81 33.75
N GLN A 33 -17.07 -19.10 34.83
CA GLN A 33 -16.23 -19.05 36.03
C GLN A 33 -16.63 -20.18 36.98
N ALA A 34 -15.63 -20.97 37.38
CA ALA A 34 -15.50 -21.72 38.64
C ALA A 34 -14.08 -22.31 38.60
N ASP A 35 -13.16 -22.14 39.54
CA ASP A 35 -13.09 -21.44 40.81
C ASP A 35 -11.59 -21.22 41.08
N GLU A 36 -11.18 -20.03 41.49
CA GLU A 36 -9.96 -19.85 42.28
C GLU A 36 -10.35 -19.87 43.75
N ASN A 37 -9.61 -20.62 44.59
CA ASN A 37 -8.96 -20.10 45.80
C ASN A 37 -8.27 -21.20 46.64
N THR A 38 -6.93 -21.06 46.75
CA THR A 38 -5.95 -21.24 47.86
C THR A 38 -6.52 -21.48 49.29
N PRO A 39 -5.78 -21.98 50.34
CA PRO A 39 -4.30 -22.02 50.52
C PRO A 39 -3.65 -23.17 51.37
N GLN A 40 -2.30 -23.18 51.37
CA GLN A 40 -1.35 -23.45 52.48
C GLN A 40 -1.10 -24.85 53.11
N GLN A 41 0.21 -25.20 53.10
CA GLN A 41 1.10 -25.73 54.19
C GLN A 41 0.81 -27.07 54.90
N ASN A 42 1.75 -28.02 54.76
CA ASN A 42 2.67 -28.55 55.80
C ASN A 42 3.22 -29.94 55.39
N SER A 43 4.54 -30.03 55.14
CA SER A 43 5.56 -30.66 55.99
C SER A 43 5.59 -32.20 55.97
N LEU A 44 6.72 -32.77 55.53
CA LEU A 44 7.60 -33.58 56.38
C LEU A 44 8.86 -34.01 55.62
N ASP A 45 9.98 -33.46 56.09
CA ASP A 45 11.33 -34.03 55.98
C ASP A 45 11.38 -35.45 56.56
N ASN A 46 12.20 -36.33 55.96
CA ASN A 46 13.49 -36.72 56.56
C ASN A 46 14.21 -37.85 55.77
N ASN A 47 15.43 -37.52 55.37
CA ASN A 47 16.68 -38.30 55.47
C ASN A 47 16.81 -39.70 54.84
N LYS A 48 17.77 -39.87 53.92
CA LYS A 48 19.18 -40.16 54.29
C LYS A 48 20.16 -40.10 53.11
N ASN A 49 21.27 -39.42 53.42
CA ASN A 49 22.60 -39.33 52.83
C ASN A 49 23.19 -40.63 52.25
N ASP A 50 24.05 -40.50 51.23
CA ASP A 50 25.52 -40.59 51.34
C ASP A 50 26.16 -40.09 50.02
N LEU A 51 26.98 -39.01 50.05
CA LEU A 51 28.45 -38.97 49.89
C LEU A 51 28.92 -39.47 48.50
N GLU A 52 29.76 -38.81 47.71
CA GLU A 52 30.75 -37.75 47.94
C GLU A 52 31.19 -37.20 46.57
N SER A 53 31.57 -35.92 46.54
CA SER A 53 32.27 -35.29 45.42
C SER A 53 33.76 -35.29 45.73
N GLU A 54 34.63 -35.46 44.73
CA GLU A 54 35.92 -34.78 44.74
C GLU A 54 36.48 -34.55 43.33
N ASN A 55 36.68 -33.27 43.04
CA ASN A 55 37.57 -32.74 42.00
C ASN A 55 39.03 -33.11 42.33
N LEU A 56 39.88 -33.28 41.32
CA LEU A 56 41.05 -32.41 41.13
C LEU A 56 41.84 -32.76 39.86
N GLU A 57 42.28 -31.67 39.23
CA GLU A 57 43.28 -31.53 38.19
C GLU A 57 44.48 -32.47 38.34
N ASN A 58 44.99 -33.00 37.23
CA ASN A 58 46.45 -33.03 37.02
C ASN A 58 46.84 -33.30 35.57
N THR A 59 47.46 -32.28 34.98
CA THR A 59 48.81 -32.32 34.41
C THR A 59 49.15 -33.41 33.39
N THR A 60 49.33 -32.91 32.16
CA THR A 60 50.29 -33.33 31.14
C THR A 60 51.31 -34.39 31.60
N SER A 61 51.26 -35.56 30.99
CA SER A 61 52.43 -36.41 30.79
C SER A 61 52.27 -37.08 29.43
N ILE A 62 53.04 -36.53 28.49
CA ILE A 62 53.35 -37.14 27.20
C ILE A 62 54.19 -38.37 27.53
N THR A 63 53.60 -39.55 27.40
CA THR A 63 54.35 -40.79 27.25
C THR A 63 54.29 -41.16 25.78
N GLU A 64 55.46 -41.33 25.18
CA GLU A 64 55.66 -41.72 23.79
C GLU A 64 54.80 -42.93 23.44
N ILE A 65 53.75 -42.70 22.65
CA ILE A 65 52.98 -43.73 21.96
C ILE A 65 53.30 -43.59 20.47
N ASP A 66 53.61 -44.73 19.88
CA ASP A 66 54.04 -44.96 18.53
C ASP A 66 53.35 -44.03 17.49
N SER A 67 54.16 -43.51 16.58
CA SER A 67 53.77 -42.55 15.54
C SER A 67 52.61 -43.00 14.65
N ALA A 68 52.28 -44.30 14.64
CA ALA A 68 51.14 -44.87 13.94
C ALA A 68 49.80 -44.73 14.69
N ASP A 69 49.77 -44.86 16.03
CA ASP A 69 48.54 -44.85 16.82
C ASP A 69 47.92 -43.45 16.95
N ASN A 70 48.77 -42.42 16.98
CA ASN A 70 48.33 -41.02 16.96
C ASN A 70 47.70 -40.65 15.60
N VAL A 71 48.15 -41.29 14.51
CA VAL A 71 47.58 -41.11 13.16
C VAL A 71 46.27 -41.88 13.02
N ILE A 72 46.16 -43.09 13.57
CA ILE A 72 44.92 -43.88 13.56
C ILE A 72 43.83 -43.19 14.40
N TYR A 73 44.17 -42.72 15.60
CA TYR A 73 43.22 -42.00 16.47
C TYR A 73 42.72 -40.71 15.82
N LYS A 74 43.61 -39.92 15.18
CA LYS A 74 43.22 -38.74 14.39
C LYS A 74 42.29 -39.11 13.23
N LYS A 75 42.61 -40.17 12.47
CA LYS A 75 41.74 -40.66 11.37
C LYS A 75 40.37 -41.12 11.85
N LEU A 76 40.29 -41.74 13.03
CA LEU A 76 39.01 -42.15 13.63
C LEU A 76 38.16 -40.96 14.06
N ILE A 77 38.78 -39.92 14.65
CA ILE A 77 38.10 -38.67 14.98
C ILE A 77 37.60 -37.98 13.72
N GLU A 78 38.44 -37.84 12.69
CA GLU A 78 38.06 -37.26 11.39
C GLU A 78 36.93 -38.05 10.72
N GLN A 79 36.96 -39.38 10.80
CA GLN A 79 35.89 -40.23 10.28
C GLN A 79 34.59 -40.02 11.06
N LYS A 80 34.64 -39.95 12.39
CA LYS A 80 33.46 -39.71 13.23
C LYS A 80 32.86 -38.34 12.93
N GLN A 81 33.67 -37.29 12.89
CA GLN A 81 33.24 -35.94 12.52
C GLN A 81 32.63 -35.89 11.11
N ARG A 82 33.22 -36.60 10.15
CA ARG A 82 32.65 -36.71 8.80
C ARG A 82 31.30 -37.41 8.81
N LEU A 83 31.13 -38.48 9.58
CA LEU A 83 29.84 -39.17 9.71
C LEU A 83 28.77 -38.26 10.33
N GLU A 84 29.12 -37.48 11.35
CA GLU A 84 28.23 -36.48 11.97
C GLU A 84 27.85 -35.37 10.96
N LEU A 85 28.79 -34.89 10.15
CA LEU A 85 28.50 -33.91 9.08
C LEU A 85 27.60 -34.50 8.00
N ILE A 86 27.85 -35.75 7.59
CA ILE A 86 26.96 -36.46 6.66
C ILE A 86 25.57 -36.61 7.30
N GLU A 87 25.48 -36.96 8.58
CA GLU A 87 24.21 -37.09 9.32
C GLU A 87 23.38 -35.80 9.27
N ASN A 88 24.01 -34.66 9.51
CA ASN A 88 23.34 -33.36 9.61
C ASN A 88 23.11 -32.65 8.26
N TYR A 89 24.00 -32.84 7.28
CA TYR A 89 24.02 -32.05 6.02
C TYR A 89 23.90 -32.91 4.75
N GLY A 90 23.71 -34.22 4.88
CA GLY A 90 23.46 -35.13 3.76
C GLY A 90 24.54 -35.07 2.69
N ILE A 91 24.12 -35.06 1.43
CA ILE A 91 25.03 -34.92 0.27
C ILE A 91 25.93 -33.67 0.34
N PHE A 92 25.54 -32.60 1.04
CA PHE A 92 26.29 -31.33 1.09
C PHE A 92 27.34 -31.26 2.21
N TYR A 93 27.67 -32.35 2.90
CA TYR A 93 28.63 -32.34 4.02
C TYR A 93 30.00 -31.69 3.70
N ASN A 94 30.45 -31.77 2.43
CA ASN A 94 31.69 -31.14 1.96
C ASN A 94 31.62 -29.61 1.84
N SER A 95 30.43 -29.04 1.91
CA SER A 95 30.16 -27.61 1.75
C SER A 95 29.80 -26.93 3.07
N VAL A 96 30.02 -27.57 4.22
CA VAL A 96 29.64 -27.02 5.54
C VAL A 96 30.79 -26.23 6.19
N ASN A 97 32.03 -26.52 5.81
CA ASN A 97 33.21 -25.86 6.35
C ASN A 97 33.80 -24.95 5.28
N GLY A 98 33.90 -23.67 5.58
CA GLY A 98 34.50 -22.68 4.69
C GLY A 98 34.55 -21.29 5.33
N ASP A 99 35.18 -20.37 4.63
CA ASP A 99 35.24 -18.96 5.03
C ASP A 99 34.14 -18.17 4.31
N GLU A 100 33.44 -17.33 5.06
CA GLU A 100 32.49 -16.38 4.49
C GLU A 100 33.26 -15.23 3.81
N LYS A 101 33.02 -15.03 2.52
CA LYS A 101 33.64 -14.00 1.68
C LYS A 101 32.55 -13.22 0.96
N GLU A 102 32.78 -11.94 0.74
CA GLU A 102 31.85 -11.06 0.06
C GLU A 102 32.33 -10.71 -1.34
N TYR A 103 31.37 -10.62 -2.27
CA TYR A 103 31.58 -10.30 -3.68
C TYR A 103 30.57 -9.25 -4.12
N THR A 104 30.90 -8.47 -5.15
CA THR A 104 30.02 -7.42 -5.65
C THR A 104 29.92 -7.46 -7.17
N LEU A 105 28.73 -7.13 -7.69
CA LEU A 105 28.49 -6.80 -9.07
C LEU A 105 27.90 -5.38 -9.13
N GLU A 106 28.38 -4.57 -10.06
CA GLU A 106 27.95 -3.17 -10.18
C GLU A 106 27.76 -2.79 -11.64
N ASN A 107 26.66 -2.09 -11.91
CA ASN A 107 26.43 -1.40 -13.17
C ASN A 107 26.11 0.08 -12.86
N ASN A 108 25.70 0.86 -13.86
CA ASN A 108 25.35 2.27 -13.69
C ASN A 108 23.98 2.53 -13.03
N LYS A 109 23.28 1.50 -12.55
CA LYS A 109 21.94 1.57 -11.94
C LYS A 109 21.93 1.02 -10.53
N ILE A 110 22.50 -0.18 -10.33
CA ILE A 110 22.54 -0.89 -9.06
C ILE A 110 23.91 -1.51 -8.78
N LYS A 111 24.20 -1.64 -7.50
CA LYS A 111 25.32 -2.41 -6.94
C LYS A 111 24.75 -3.47 -6.01
N VAL A 112 25.08 -4.73 -6.31
CA VAL A 112 24.56 -5.89 -5.57
C VAL A 112 25.73 -6.61 -4.93
N SER A 113 25.61 -6.87 -3.63
CA SER A 113 26.61 -7.60 -2.85
C SER A 113 26.11 -9.02 -2.57
N PHE A 114 27.04 -9.97 -2.54
CA PHE A 114 26.80 -11.40 -2.38
C PHE A 114 27.73 -11.96 -1.31
N THR A 115 27.30 -13.01 -0.62
CA THR A 115 28.13 -13.75 0.34
C THR A 115 28.34 -15.19 -0.14
N SER A 116 29.55 -15.74 0.01
CA SER A 116 29.83 -17.17 -0.25
C SER A 116 29.01 -18.09 0.66
N LYS A 117 28.62 -17.62 1.85
CA LYS A 117 27.77 -18.39 2.75
C LYS A 117 26.31 -18.30 2.30
N GLY A 118 25.79 -19.41 1.80
CA GLY A 118 24.49 -19.51 1.15
C GLY A 118 24.41 -18.98 -0.27
N ALA A 119 25.52 -18.50 -0.83
CA ALA A 119 25.59 -17.90 -2.17
C ALA A 119 24.47 -16.88 -2.39
N ARG A 120 24.09 -16.10 -1.37
CA ARG A 120 22.91 -15.24 -1.39
C ARG A 120 23.28 -13.78 -1.62
N ILE A 121 22.29 -13.02 -2.10
CA ILE A 121 22.35 -11.55 -2.10
C ILE A 121 22.32 -11.06 -0.65
N SER A 122 23.27 -10.20 -0.30
CA SER A 122 23.40 -9.61 1.04
C SER A 122 23.00 -8.14 1.10
N ASN A 123 23.20 -7.37 0.02
CA ASN A 123 22.85 -5.95 -0.06
C ASN A 123 22.53 -5.57 -1.51
N ALA A 124 21.60 -4.64 -1.71
CA ALA A 124 21.29 -4.04 -2.99
C ALA A 124 21.19 -2.52 -2.86
N GLU A 125 22.07 -1.80 -3.56
CA GLU A 125 22.19 -0.34 -3.53
C GLU A 125 21.85 0.27 -4.90
N MET A 126 21.17 1.40 -4.86
CA MET A 126 20.74 2.18 -6.02
C MET A 126 21.80 3.23 -6.37
N VAL A 127 22.68 2.91 -7.33
CA VAL A 127 23.85 3.73 -7.69
C VAL A 127 23.63 4.59 -8.95
N GLU A 128 22.41 4.65 -9.49
CA GLU A 128 22.07 5.53 -10.61
C GLU A 128 22.41 6.99 -10.27
N LEU A 129 23.18 7.64 -11.14
CA LEU A 129 23.52 9.06 -11.03
C LEU A 129 22.53 9.95 -11.80
N ASP A 130 22.27 11.14 -11.27
CA ASP A 130 21.54 12.20 -11.95
C ASP A 130 22.45 13.01 -12.90
N ASN A 131 21.87 13.98 -13.60
CA ASN A 131 22.60 14.84 -14.55
C ASN A 131 23.72 15.68 -13.90
N ASN A 132 23.69 15.83 -12.58
CA ASN A 132 24.68 16.60 -11.82
C ASN A 132 25.78 15.69 -11.22
N GLY A 133 25.74 14.39 -11.50
CA GLY A 133 26.68 13.41 -10.96
C GLY A 133 26.44 13.03 -9.50
N LEU A 134 25.27 13.35 -8.95
CA LEU A 134 24.84 12.93 -7.61
C LEU A 134 24.03 11.63 -7.71
N PHE A 135 23.98 10.83 -6.64
CA PHE A 135 23.08 9.68 -6.61
C PHE A 135 21.63 10.17 -6.72
N LYS A 136 20.94 9.66 -7.75
CA LYS A 136 19.55 9.98 -8.05
C LYS A 136 18.62 9.56 -6.91
N TYR A 137 18.92 8.42 -6.28
CA TYR A 137 18.18 7.88 -5.15
C TYR A 137 19.04 7.89 -3.89
N ARG A 138 18.58 8.65 -2.90
CA ARG A 138 19.19 8.79 -1.57
C ARG A 138 18.11 8.57 -0.51
N THR A 139 18.47 8.32 0.75
CA THR A 139 17.49 8.35 1.85
C THR A 139 17.16 9.80 2.23
N TYR A 140 16.03 10.02 2.93
CA TYR A 140 15.66 11.35 3.42
C TYR A 140 16.75 11.98 4.30
N ASN A 141 17.32 11.21 5.22
CA ASN A 141 18.41 11.68 6.10
C ASN A 141 19.66 12.08 5.31
N SER A 142 20.02 11.30 4.29
CA SER A 142 21.14 11.64 3.41
C SER A 142 20.83 12.90 2.59
N PHE A 143 19.57 13.08 2.17
CA PHE A 143 19.14 14.24 1.40
C PHE A 143 19.19 15.54 2.22
N ILE A 144 18.61 15.57 3.42
CA ILE A 144 18.57 16.77 4.28
C ILE A 144 19.96 17.18 4.77
N ASN A 145 20.86 16.23 5.01
CA ASN A 145 22.22 16.51 5.45
C ASN A 145 23.20 16.78 4.29
N ASP A 146 22.70 16.91 3.05
CA ASP A 146 23.51 17.07 1.83
C ASP A 146 24.59 15.99 1.64
N GLU A 147 24.35 14.79 2.19
CA GLU A 147 25.22 13.63 1.98
C GLU A 147 24.90 12.98 0.63
N ASN A 148 25.94 12.63 -0.13
CA ASN A 148 25.81 11.92 -1.40
C ASN A 148 26.06 10.41 -1.19
N LYS A 149 25.10 9.73 -0.54
CA LYS A 149 25.13 8.27 -0.34
C LYS A 149 24.02 7.59 -1.15
N PRO A 150 24.30 6.45 -1.80
CA PRO A 150 23.27 5.71 -2.53
C PRO A 150 22.25 5.13 -1.56
N LEU A 151 21.01 4.96 -2.03
CA LEU A 151 19.95 4.32 -1.27
C LEU A 151 20.15 2.79 -1.28
N SER A 152 20.19 2.17 -0.10
CA SER A 152 20.12 0.71 0.05
C SER A 152 18.67 0.27 0.21
N LEU A 153 18.28 -0.84 -0.43
CA LEU A 153 16.95 -1.44 -0.30
C LEU A 153 16.86 -2.39 0.90
N PHE A 154 17.94 -3.09 1.22
CA PHE A 154 18.04 -3.98 2.38
C PHE A 154 19.51 -4.27 2.72
N GLU A 155 19.75 -4.66 3.96
CA GLU A 155 21.07 -4.99 4.51
C GLU A 155 21.22 -6.50 4.72
N LYS A 156 22.44 -6.95 5.02
CA LYS A 156 22.78 -8.37 5.20
C LYS A 156 22.05 -8.98 6.40
N GLU A 157 21.86 -8.18 7.43
CA GLU A 157 21.19 -8.51 8.69
C GLU A 157 19.66 -8.48 8.55
N SER A 158 19.14 -7.71 7.60
CA SER A 158 17.71 -7.55 7.40
C SER A 158 17.15 -8.43 6.29
N SER A 159 17.99 -9.06 5.47
CA SER A 159 17.57 -9.93 4.36
C SER A 159 18.06 -11.37 4.52
N GLN A 160 17.31 -12.31 3.98
CA GLN A 160 17.69 -13.71 3.91
C GLN A 160 17.13 -14.37 2.65
N MET A 161 17.92 -15.28 2.09
CA MET A 161 17.49 -16.18 1.02
C MET A 161 18.13 -17.54 1.29
N SER A 162 17.34 -18.61 1.23
CA SER A 162 17.83 -19.99 1.31
C SER A 162 16.94 -20.94 0.53
N LEU A 163 17.52 -22.05 0.10
CA LEU A 163 16.79 -23.22 -0.36
C LEU A 163 16.77 -24.25 0.77
N THR A 164 15.60 -24.82 1.05
CA THR A 164 15.45 -25.97 1.94
C THR A 164 15.40 -27.25 1.11
N ILE A 165 16.45 -28.05 1.18
CA ILE A 165 16.63 -29.26 0.38
C ILE A 165 16.49 -30.49 1.29
N VAL A 166 15.66 -31.45 0.90
CA VAL A 166 15.52 -32.72 1.61
C VAL A 166 16.21 -33.81 0.81
N ASP A 167 17.25 -34.39 1.39
CA ASP A 167 17.99 -35.53 0.83
C ASP A 167 17.07 -36.77 0.73
N ALA A 168 17.13 -37.49 -0.39
CA ALA A 168 16.31 -38.67 -0.67
C ALA A 168 16.52 -39.80 0.35
N GLU A 169 17.72 -39.95 0.89
CA GLU A 169 18.05 -40.99 1.86
C GLU A 169 17.75 -40.57 3.31
N LYS A 170 17.36 -39.30 3.55
CA LYS A 170 17.20 -38.74 4.89
C LYS A 170 15.90 -37.95 5.09
N VAL A 171 15.68 -37.56 6.35
CA VAL A 171 14.53 -36.75 6.74
C VAL A 171 14.94 -35.32 7.12
N VAL A 172 16.19 -35.10 7.52
CA VAL A 172 16.67 -33.78 7.97
C VAL A 172 16.83 -32.84 6.76
N PRO A 173 16.10 -31.72 6.71
CA PRO A 173 16.26 -30.73 5.66
C PRO A 173 17.56 -29.95 5.84
N VAL A 174 18.26 -29.72 4.73
CA VAL A 174 19.48 -28.91 4.65
C VAL A 174 19.10 -27.53 4.12
N GLU A 175 19.57 -26.47 4.79
CA GLU A 175 19.35 -25.10 4.35
C GLU A 175 20.61 -24.55 3.68
N THR A 176 20.49 -24.01 2.47
CA THR A 176 21.68 -23.50 1.77
C THR A 176 22.37 -22.35 2.49
N LYS A 177 21.65 -21.55 3.31
CA LYS A 177 22.25 -20.48 4.14
C LYS A 177 23.33 -20.97 5.11
N ASP A 178 23.34 -22.26 5.42
CA ASP A 178 24.30 -22.88 6.33
C ASP A 178 25.48 -23.52 5.56
N LEU A 179 25.43 -23.52 4.22
CA LEU A 179 26.48 -24.01 3.33
C LEU A 179 27.41 -22.88 2.87
N PHE A 180 28.66 -23.22 2.63
CA PHE A 180 29.69 -22.37 2.03
C PHE A 180 29.90 -22.78 0.58
N PHE A 181 29.61 -21.86 -0.33
CA PHE A 181 29.80 -22.06 -1.76
C PHE A 181 31.16 -21.54 -2.20
N ASN A 182 31.80 -22.26 -3.11
CA ASN A 182 33.03 -21.84 -3.75
C ASN A 182 32.70 -20.99 -4.98
N LEU A 183 33.39 -19.86 -5.14
CA LEU A 183 33.31 -19.06 -6.36
C LEU A 183 34.08 -19.76 -7.48
N VAL A 184 33.42 -20.04 -8.60
CA VAL A 184 34.01 -20.73 -9.74
C VAL A 184 34.24 -19.80 -10.93
N THR A 185 33.33 -18.85 -11.13
CA THR A 185 33.45 -17.83 -12.17
C THR A 185 33.21 -16.45 -11.56
N GLN A 186 34.07 -15.51 -11.90
CA GLN A 186 33.92 -14.10 -11.59
C GLN A 186 34.31 -13.28 -12.81
N ASN A 187 33.37 -12.49 -13.30
CA ASN A 187 33.63 -11.43 -14.28
C ASN A 187 32.81 -10.18 -13.92
N ASP A 188 32.91 -9.11 -14.70
CA ASP A 188 32.30 -7.81 -14.39
C ASP A 188 30.76 -7.84 -14.29
N SER A 189 30.10 -8.89 -14.77
CA SER A 189 28.63 -8.97 -14.76
C SER A 189 28.10 -10.33 -14.31
N VAL A 190 28.96 -11.31 -13.98
CA VAL A 190 28.57 -12.68 -13.64
C VAL A 190 29.35 -13.17 -12.43
N LEU A 191 28.64 -13.76 -11.48
CA LEU A 191 29.19 -14.58 -10.40
C LEU A 191 28.57 -15.96 -10.44
N VAL A 192 29.40 -17.00 -10.31
CA VAL A 192 28.95 -18.38 -10.24
C VAL A 192 29.50 -19.04 -8.98
N PHE A 193 28.60 -19.54 -8.15
CA PHE A 193 28.87 -20.17 -6.87
C PHE A 193 28.51 -21.66 -6.92
N ARG A 194 29.38 -22.54 -6.41
CA ARG A 194 29.12 -23.99 -6.33
C ARG A 194 29.24 -24.55 -4.93
N ALA A 195 28.24 -25.31 -4.50
CA ALA A 195 28.30 -26.17 -3.33
C ALA A 195 28.43 -27.63 -3.77
N ASN A 196 29.52 -28.27 -3.39
CA ASN A 196 29.79 -29.67 -3.73
C ASN A 196 28.88 -30.62 -2.94
N ALA A 197 28.37 -31.64 -3.62
CA ALA A 197 27.43 -32.62 -3.10
C ALA A 197 28.03 -34.03 -3.14
N GLY A 198 28.84 -34.36 -2.14
CA GLY A 198 29.38 -35.71 -1.89
C GLY A 198 30.50 -36.17 -2.82
N SER A 199 30.42 -35.89 -4.13
CA SER A 199 31.42 -36.22 -5.14
C SER A 199 31.77 -35.01 -6.02
N VAL A 200 32.85 -35.11 -6.81
CA VAL A 200 33.38 -33.98 -7.61
C VAL A 200 32.44 -33.58 -8.75
N ASP A 201 31.63 -34.50 -9.28
CA ASP A 201 30.72 -34.28 -10.42
C ASP A 201 29.27 -34.05 -9.97
N LYS A 202 29.04 -33.78 -8.68
CA LYS A 202 27.72 -33.51 -8.11
C LYS A 202 27.78 -32.20 -7.35
N TYR A 203 26.97 -31.22 -7.74
CA TYR A 203 26.98 -29.91 -7.09
C TYR A 203 25.67 -29.15 -7.31
N LEU A 204 25.41 -28.22 -6.42
CA LEU A 204 24.41 -27.18 -6.59
C LEU A 204 25.13 -25.90 -7.04
N GLU A 205 24.71 -25.33 -8.17
CA GLU A 205 25.28 -24.10 -8.71
C GLU A 205 24.27 -22.96 -8.71
N PHE A 206 24.68 -21.81 -8.15
CA PHE A 206 23.95 -20.55 -8.25
C PHE A 206 24.73 -19.60 -9.16
N SER A 207 24.08 -19.18 -10.24
CA SER A 207 24.62 -18.24 -11.21
C SER A 207 23.85 -16.92 -11.16
N TYR A 208 24.56 -15.83 -10.93
CA TYR A 208 24.02 -14.47 -10.94
C TYR A 208 24.57 -13.69 -12.12
N HIS A 209 23.70 -13.07 -12.91
CA HIS A 209 24.09 -12.19 -14.01
C HIS A 209 23.43 -10.83 -13.87
N LEU A 210 24.25 -9.78 -13.75
CA LEU A 210 23.80 -8.40 -13.64
C LEU A 210 23.63 -7.79 -15.04
N SER A 211 22.38 -7.48 -15.40
CA SER A 211 22.06 -6.84 -16.67
C SER A 211 22.70 -5.46 -16.80
N LYS A 212 23.27 -5.13 -17.96
CA LYS A 212 23.83 -3.79 -18.22
C LYS A 212 22.72 -2.75 -18.32
N ASN A 213 22.89 -1.58 -17.68
CA ASN A 213 21.94 -0.46 -17.72
C ASN A 213 20.53 -0.75 -17.20
N LYS A 214 20.34 -1.82 -16.41
CA LYS A 214 19.04 -2.20 -15.86
C LYS A 214 19.11 -2.49 -14.36
N TYR A 215 17.93 -2.71 -13.77
CA TYR A 215 17.70 -2.95 -12.35
C TYR A 215 17.54 -4.44 -12.00
N ASP A 216 17.80 -5.33 -12.96
CA ASP A 216 17.60 -6.77 -12.81
C ASP A 216 18.91 -7.56 -12.68
N VAL A 217 18.83 -8.61 -11.86
CA VAL A 217 19.83 -9.66 -11.71
C VAL A 217 19.16 -10.98 -12.10
N ASP A 218 19.62 -11.60 -13.17
CA ASP A 218 19.23 -12.96 -13.52
C ASP A 218 19.82 -13.91 -12.47
N PHE A 219 19.00 -14.83 -11.95
CA PHE A 219 19.39 -15.81 -10.96
C PHE A 219 19.02 -17.21 -11.46
N ASN A 220 20.03 -18.04 -11.70
CA ASN A 220 19.85 -19.39 -12.20
C ASN A 220 20.32 -20.40 -11.15
N ILE A 221 19.53 -21.43 -10.94
CA ILE A 221 19.82 -22.56 -10.06
C ILE A 221 20.00 -23.79 -10.95
N ASP A 222 21.16 -24.42 -10.86
CA ASP A 222 21.47 -25.65 -11.59
C ASP A 222 21.77 -26.79 -10.63
N TYR A 223 21.02 -27.88 -10.78
CA TYR A 223 21.10 -29.09 -9.96
C TYR A 223 21.93 -30.15 -10.68
N HIS A 224 23.24 -29.95 -10.82
CA HIS A 224 24.08 -30.84 -11.64
C HIS A 224 24.29 -32.22 -10.99
N ASN A 225 23.67 -33.26 -11.57
CA ASN A 225 23.75 -34.66 -11.16
C ASN A 225 23.28 -34.97 -9.73
N ILE A 226 22.47 -34.10 -9.13
CA ILE A 226 21.93 -34.25 -7.76
C ILE A 226 20.41 -34.37 -7.73
N GLU A 227 19.73 -34.34 -8.87
CA GLU A 227 18.27 -34.34 -8.96
C GLU A 227 17.65 -35.61 -8.39
N ASN A 228 18.34 -36.75 -8.54
CA ASN A 228 17.91 -38.04 -7.99
C ASN A 228 18.25 -38.19 -6.49
N ASP A 229 19.13 -37.35 -5.96
CA ASP A 229 19.49 -37.35 -4.54
C ASP A 229 18.56 -36.43 -3.71
N ILE A 230 17.68 -35.66 -4.37
CA ILE A 230 16.72 -34.77 -3.73
C ILE A 230 15.33 -35.43 -3.74
N LYS A 231 14.68 -35.48 -2.57
CA LYS A 231 13.44 -36.22 -2.36
C LYS A 231 12.21 -35.61 -3.06
N SER A 232 12.16 -34.29 -3.16
CA SER A 232 10.98 -33.53 -3.61
C SER A 232 11.39 -32.21 -4.24
N ASP A 233 10.40 -31.41 -4.64
CA ASP A 233 10.61 -29.98 -4.89
C ASP A 233 11.24 -29.30 -3.67
N VAL A 234 11.92 -28.19 -3.93
CA VAL A 234 12.73 -27.45 -2.97
C VAL A 234 11.98 -26.19 -2.56
N ASP A 235 12.05 -25.83 -1.28
CA ASP A 235 11.44 -24.58 -0.82
C ASP A 235 12.45 -23.42 -0.93
N LEU A 236 12.18 -22.46 -1.81
CA LEU A 236 12.86 -21.17 -1.85
C LEU A 236 12.26 -20.24 -0.78
N LYS A 237 13.05 -19.98 0.26
CA LYS A 237 12.74 -19.01 1.31
C LYS A 237 13.40 -17.68 0.96
N TRP A 238 12.61 -16.63 0.90
CA TRP A 238 13.09 -15.27 0.72
C TRP A 238 12.41 -14.35 1.71
N SER A 239 13.17 -13.57 2.46
CA SER A 239 12.63 -12.63 3.42
C SER A 239 13.49 -11.38 3.52
N MET A 240 12.86 -10.26 3.84
CA MET A 240 13.57 -9.04 4.20
C MET A 240 12.77 -8.20 5.20
N LYS A 241 13.46 -7.39 6.00
CA LYS A 241 12.85 -6.25 6.66
C LYS A 241 13.11 -5.02 5.82
N GLY A 242 12.04 -4.30 5.51
CA GLY A 242 12.08 -3.08 4.74
C GLY A 242 12.77 -1.97 5.48
N LEU A 243 13.76 -1.32 4.84
CA LEU A 243 14.41 -0.16 5.42
C LEU A 243 13.50 1.07 5.28
N SER A 244 13.42 1.85 6.35
CA SER A 244 12.83 3.19 6.32
C SER A 244 13.72 4.11 5.49
N THR A 245 13.18 4.64 4.39
CA THR A 245 13.94 5.45 3.43
C THR A 245 13.47 6.89 3.34
N GLU A 246 12.25 7.17 3.82
CA GLU A 246 11.63 8.47 3.78
C GLU A 246 11.65 9.14 5.16
N LYS A 247 10.96 10.28 5.27
CA LYS A 247 10.95 11.10 6.50
C LYS A 247 10.38 10.36 7.73
N LEU A 248 9.40 9.47 7.52
CA LEU A 248 8.68 8.80 8.61
C LEU A 248 8.27 7.39 8.21
N ALA A 249 8.76 6.40 8.95
CA ALA A 249 8.45 4.98 8.72
C ALA A 249 6.95 4.68 8.85
N GLU A 250 6.21 5.39 9.71
CA GLU A 250 4.73 5.24 9.84
C GLU A 250 4.01 5.57 8.54
N ASP A 251 4.44 6.61 7.82
CA ASP A 251 3.84 7.02 6.53
C ASP A 251 4.17 6.02 5.42
N GLU A 252 5.40 5.49 5.40
CA GLU A 252 5.79 4.43 4.46
C GLU A 252 4.94 3.17 4.64
N ARG A 253 4.78 2.71 5.88
CA ARG A 253 4.00 1.50 6.24
C ARG A 253 2.57 1.52 5.71
N MET A 254 1.94 2.69 5.57
CA MET A 254 0.55 2.77 5.09
C MET A 254 0.35 2.22 3.67
N ILE A 255 1.41 2.06 2.89
CA ILE A 255 1.34 1.55 1.51
C ILE A 255 2.33 0.41 1.22
N CYS A 256 3.09 -0.02 2.22
CA CYS A 256 3.97 -1.18 2.10
C CYS A 256 3.16 -2.47 2.18
N THR A 257 3.48 -3.46 1.35
CA THR A 257 2.80 -4.77 1.35
C THR A 257 3.53 -5.78 0.45
N ILE A 258 3.12 -7.04 0.52
CA ILE A 258 3.44 -8.03 -0.51
C ILE A 258 2.37 -7.96 -1.62
N MET A 259 2.81 -7.83 -2.87
CA MET A 259 1.97 -7.98 -4.05
C MET A 259 2.43 -9.21 -4.84
N TYR A 260 1.51 -9.89 -5.50
CA TYR A 260 1.84 -11.05 -6.31
C TYR A 260 0.92 -11.17 -7.52
N ARG A 261 1.30 -12.00 -8.49
CA ARG A 261 0.49 -12.25 -9.69
C ARG A 261 0.63 -13.71 -10.14
N TYR A 262 -0.47 -14.37 -10.42
CA TYR A 262 -0.48 -15.67 -11.11
C TYR A 262 -0.34 -15.49 -12.63
N PHE A 263 0.11 -16.53 -13.32
CA PHE A 263 0.10 -16.53 -14.78
C PHE A 263 -1.32 -16.36 -15.34
N GLY A 264 -1.50 -15.41 -16.26
CA GLY A 264 -2.77 -15.14 -16.93
C GLY A 264 -3.83 -14.40 -16.10
N THR A 265 -3.52 -13.96 -14.87
CA THR A 265 -4.43 -13.17 -14.02
C THR A 265 -3.95 -11.75 -13.82
N THR A 266 -4.79 -10.90 -13.23
CA THR A 266 -4.33 -9.62 -12.67
C THR A 266 -3.61 -9.85 -11.35
N ARG A 267 -2.79 -8.88 -10.94
CA ARG A 267 -2.15 -8.88 -9.61
C ARG A 267 -3.16 -8.88 -8.45
N ASP A 268 -2.73 -9.43 -7.32
CA ASP A 268 -3.38 -9.36 -6.02
C ASP A 268 -2.37 -8.90 -4.94
N TRP A 269 -2.83 -8.60 -3.72
CA TRP A 269 -1.99 -8.08 -2.64
C TRP A 269 -2.54 -8.37 -1.24
N LEU A 270 -1.65 -8.48 -0.24
CA LEU A 270 -2.05 -8.54 1.17
C LEU A 270 -2.42 -7.13 1.67
N SER A 271 -3.20 -7.04 2.75
CA SER A 271 -3.51 -5.74 3.36
C SER A 271 -2.26 -4.91 3.66
N GLU A 272 -2.31 -3.62 3.31
CA GLU A 272 -1.25 -2.64 3.59
C GLU A 272 -1.25 -2.21 5.06
N THR A 273 -2.35 -2.40 5.79
CA THR A 273 -2.52 -1.84 7.15
C THR A 273 -2.56 -2.88 8.26
N SER A 274 -2.41 -4.16 7.94
CA SER A 274 -2.50 -5.23 8.92
C SER A 274 -1.58 -6.39 8.60
N ASP A 275 -1.10 -7.04 9.66
CA ASP A 275 -0.43 -8.34 9.58
C ASP A 275 -1.33 -9.36 8.88
N ASN A 276 -0.76 -10.07 7.91
CA ASN A 276 -1.46 -11.10 7.17
C ASN A 276 -0.50 -12.21 6.73
N GLU A 277 -1.08 -13.38 6.52
CA GLU A 277 -0.44 -14.48 5.81
C GLU A 277 -1.43 -15.07 4.81
N GLU A 278 -0.92 -15.56 3.69
CA GLU A 278 -1.73 -16.19 2.66
C GLU A 278 -0.97 -17.37 2.05
N ASP A 279 -1.70 -18.45 1.78
CA ASP A 279 -1.20 -19.61 1.05
C ASP A 279 -1.67 -19.52 -0.41
N LEU A 280 -0.71 -19.38 -1.33
CA LEU A 280 -0.92 -19.31 -2.76
C LEU A 280 -0.80 -20.70 -3.37
N GLU A 281 -1.92 -21.21 -3.90
CA GLU A 281 -2.04 -22.61 -4.32
C GLU A 281 -1.68 -22.87 -5.78
N SER A 282 -1.38 -21.83 -6.55
CA SER A 282 -1.07 -21.88 -7.99
C SER A 282 0.26 -21.24 -8.31
N ASN A 283 0.79 -21.52 -9.51
CA ASN A 283 2.08 -21.01 -9.94
C ASN A 283 2.05 -19.49 -10.14
N ILE A 284 3.08 -18.84 -9.63
CA ILE A 284 3.18 -17.38 -9.53
C ILE A 284 4.14 -16.88 -10.59
N ASN A 285 3.75 -15.81 -11.28
CA ASN A 285 4.62 -15.12 -12.21
C ASN A 285 5.61 -14.23 -11.45
N TRP A 286 5.16 -13.42 -10.49
CA TRP A 286 6.06 -12.67 -9.62
C TRP A 286 5.51 -12.46 -8.21
N ILE A 287 6.43 -12.31 -7.25
CA ILE A 287 6.19 -11.85 -5.88
C ILE A 287 7.00 -10.58 -5.66
N ALA A 288 6.38 -9.53 -5.15
CA ALA A 288 7.00 -8.24 -4.91
C ALA A 288 6.85 -7.82 -3.45
N PHE A 289 7.97 -7.51 -2.81
CA PHE A 289 8.02 -6.82 -1.53
C PHE A 289 8.00 -5.31 -1.82
N LYS A 290 6.79 -4.74 -1.85
CA LYS A 290 6.52 -3.37 -2.24
C LYS A 290 6.74 -2.42 -1.08
N HIS A 291 7.67 -1.49 -1.26
CA HIS A 291 7.81 -0.32 -0.39
C HIS A 291 7.15 0.90 -1.04
N LYS A 292 7.22 2.05 -0.37
CA LYS A 292 6.61 3.29 -0.85
C LYS A 292 7.07 3.69 -2.26
N PHE A 293 8.38 3.84 -2.47
CA PHE A 293 8.96 4.27 -3.76
C PHE A 293 9.81 3.23 -4.48
N PHE A 294 10.11 2.11 -3.84
CA PHE A 294 10.96 1.06 -4.38
C PHE A 294 10.32 -0.30 -4.14
N SER A 295 10.70 -1.29 -4.92
CA SER A 295 10.26 -2.67 -4.71
C SER A 295 11.40 -3.63 -4.97
N SER A 296 11.42 -4.70 -4.19
CA SER A 296 12.21 -5.89 -4.51
C SER A 296 11.26 -6.94 -5.05
N ILE A 297 11.55 -7.49 -6.23
CA ILE A 297 10.65 -8.39 -6.95
C ILE A 297 11.42 -9.66 -7.32
N LEU A 298 10.80 -10.81 -7.07
CA LEU A 298 11.22 -12.09 -7.61
C LEU A 298 10.25 -12.46 -8.74
N LEU A 299 10.76 -12.47 -9.96
CA LEU A 299 10.03 -12.78 -11.19
C LEU A 299 10.46 -14.15 -11.72
N SER A 300 9.49 -14.92 -12.20
CA SER A 300 9.69 -16.11 -13.00
C SER A 300 8.99 -15.96 -14.35
N GLU A 301 9.78 -16.07 -15.41
CA GLU A 301 9.28 -16.03 -16.79
C GLU A 301 8.69 -17.39 -17.21
N ASN A 302 9.08 -18.47 -16.53
CA ASN A 302 8.62 -19.83 -16.80
C ASN A 302 7.47 -20.20 -15.87
N GLU A 303 6.39 -20.77 -16.43
CA GLU A 303 5.21 -21.17 -15.65
C GLU A 303 5.51 -22.20 -14.57
N GLU A 304 6.61 -22.95 -14.68
CA GLU A 304 7.04 -23.96 -13.71
C GLU A 304 7.98 -23.42 -12.62
N GLY A 305 8.37 -22.14 -12.66
CA GLY A 305 9.44 -21.62 -11.80
C GLY A 305 9.04 -21.38 -10.33
N LEU A 306 8.01 -20.56 -10.07
CA LEU A 306 7.48 -20.33 -8.71
C LEU A 306 6.16 -21.07 -8.55
N GLY A 307 6.17 -22.19 -7.82
CA GLY A 307 4.98 -22.96 -7.50
C GLY A 307 4.21 -22.42 -6.30
N LYS A 308 3.58 -23.34 -5.56
CA LYS A 308 2.83 -23.01 -4.33
C LYS A 308 3.69 -22.21 -3.37
N SER A 309 3.13 -21.15 -2.82
CA SER A 309 3.88 -20.23 -1.99
C SER A 309 3.12 -19.81 -0.75
N LYS A 310 3.78 -19.80 0.40
CA LYS A 310 3.27 -19.13 1.59
C LYS A 310 3.91 -17.75 1.70
N ILE A 311 3.11 -16.71 1.82
CA ILE A 311 3.58 -15.33 1.98
C ILE A 311 3.10 -14.75 3.30
N VAL A 312 3.97 -13.96 3.94
CA VAL A 312 3.73 -13.38 5.27
C VAL A 312 4.17 -11.93 5.27
N HIS A 313 3.25 -11.05 5.65
CA HIS A 313 3.45 -9.62 5.81
C HIS A 313 3.21 -9.23 7.26
N ARG A 314 4.13 -8.49 7.87
CA ARG A 314 4.04 -8.02 9.26
C ARG A 314 4.48 -6.56 9.35
N ASN A 315 3.65 -5.72 9.97
CA ASN A 315 4.02 -4.33 10.21
C ASN A 315 5.00 -4.27 11.41
N LEU A 316 6.11 -3.57 11.26
CA LEU A 316 7.09 -3.40 12.34
C LEU A 316 6.89 -2.03 12.99
N GLU A 317 6.65 -2.00 14.30
CA GLU A 317 6.62 -0.75 15.09
C GLU A 317 8.04 -0.24 15.39
N ASP A 318 8.81 0.02 14.33
CA ASP A 318 10.20 0.48 14.37
C ASP A 318 10.36 1.75 13.52
N ASP A 319 11.41 2.54 13.79
CA ASP A 319 11.78 3.72 13.02
C ASP A 319 12.79 3.40 11.91
N LYS A 320 13.62 2.37 12.11
CA LYS A 320 14.59 1.87 11.12
C LYS A 320 13.94 0.97 10.08
N TYR A 321 12.96 0.17 10.48
CA TYR A 321 12.30 -0.79 9.59
C TYR A 321 10.80 -0.52 9.45
N THR A 322 10.26 -0.65 8.23
CA THR A 322 8.83 -0.48 7.99
C THR A 322 8.08 -1.79 8.26
N ASP A 323 8.41 -2.85 7.53
CA ASP A 323 7.67 -4.10 7.55
C ASP A 323 8.62 -5.29 7.38
N SER A 324 8.16 -6.46 7.82
CA SER A 324 8.81 -7.72 7.55
C SER A 324 8.03 -8.46 6.47
N TYR A 325 8.75 -8.84 5.41
CA TYR A 325 8.23 -9.62 4.30
C TYR A 325 8.89 -10.98 4.29
N ALA A 326 8.10 -12.02 4.05
CA ALA A 326 8.63 -13.36 3.82
C ALA A 326 7.79 -14.10 2.78
N SER A 327 8.46 -14.86 1.92
CA SER A 327 7.87 -15.82 1.01
C SER A 327 8.59 -17.15 1.13
N LYS A 328 7.82 -18.23 1.08
CA LYS A 328 8.29 -19.60 0.98
C LYS A 328 7.65 -20.22 -0.25
N SER A 329 8.38 -20.36 -1.33
CA SER A 329 7.89 -20.82 -2.64
C SER A 329 8.46 -22.18 -3.00
N SER A 330 7.61 -23.13 -3.41
CA SER A 330 8.05 -24.42 -3.96
C SER A 330 8.62 -24.21 -5.35
N ILE A 331 9.83 -24.69 -5.61
CA ILE A 331 10.51 -24.61 -6.90
C ILE A 331 10.94 -26.02 -7.36
N PRO A 332 11.04 -26.28 -8.67
CA PRO A 332 11.53 -27.56 -9.18
C PRO A 332 12.94 -27.89 -8.65
N SER A 333 13.19 -29.16 -8.37
CA SER A 333 14.49 -29.68 -7.93
C SER A 333 15.31 -30.32 -9.07
N ARG A 334 15.01 -29.96 -10.32
CA ARG A 334 15.56 -30.61 -11.52
C ARG A 334 15.88 -29.60 -12.60
N GLY A 335 16.95 -29.88 -13.36
CA GLY A 335 17.36 -29.04 -14.48
C GLY A 335 17.79 -27.64 -14.04
N ASN A 336 17.60 -26.66 -14.92
CA ASN A 336 17.95 -25.26 -14.67
C ASN A 336 16.69 -24.46 -14.37
N VAL A 337 16.62 -23.88 -13.17
CA VAL A 337 15.51 -23.03 -12.72
C VAL A 337 15.97 -21.57 -12.76
N THR A 338 15.28 -20.76 -13.55
CA THR A 338 15.66 -19.37 -13.84
C THR A 338 14.69 -18.39 -13.20
N PHE A 339 15.22 -17.41 -12.49
CA PHE A 339 14.50 -16.30 -11.88
C PHE A 339 15.15 -14.97 -12.24
N LYS A 340 14.44 -13.88 -11.98
CA LYS A 340 14.96 -12.53 -12.08
C LYS A 340 14.65 -11.78 -10.80
N PHE A 341 15.68 -11.30 -10.13
CA PHE A 341 15.54 -10.33 -9.04
C PHE A 341 15.51 -8.93 -9.64
N LEU A 342 14.46 -8.15 -9.34
CA LEU A 342 14.40 -6.74 -9.69
C LEU A 342 14.49 -5.91 -8.42
N PHE A 343 15.46 -4.99 -8.39
CA PHE A 343 15.67 -4.03 -7.31
C PHE A 343 15.41 -2.64 -7.89
N ILE A 344 14.13 -2.26 -7.95
CA ILE A 344 13.66 -1.27 -8.94
C ILE A 344 12.88 -0.13 -8.27
N PRO A 345 12.99 1.12 -8.76
CA PRO A 345 12.09 2.18 -8.33
C PRO A 345 10.68 1.92 -8.88
N ASN A 346 9.67 2.32 -8.11
CA ASN A 346 8.25 2.22 -8.47
C ASN A 346 7.89 3.31 -9.49
N ASP A 347 8.44 3.20 -10.70
CA ASP A 347 8.15 4.07 -11.84
C ASP A 347 7.37 3.30 -12.91
N TYR A 348 6.23 3.85 -13.35
CA TYR A 348 5.31 3.13 -14.23
C TYR A 348 5.96 2.77 -15.57
N ASP A 349 6.59 3.75 -16.22
CA ASP A 349 7.16 3.59 -17.56
C ASP A 349 8.32 2.59 -17.53
N LEU A 350 9.10 2.57 -16.44
CA LEU A 350 10.17 1.60 -16.22
C LEU A 350 9.63 0.18 -16.00
N LEU A 351 8.62 0.01 -15.15
CA LEU A 351 8.05 -1.31 -14.83
C LEU A 351 7.37 -1.94 -16.05
N GLU A 352 6.75 -1.14 -16.92
CA GLU A 352 6.12 -1.59 -18.18
C GLU A 352 7.15 -2.21 -19.15
N THR A 353 8.44 -1.84 -19.07
CA THR A 353 9.49 -2.38 -19.96
C THR A 353 9.81 -3.87 -19.75
N TYR A 354 9.35 -4.47 -18.65
CA TYR A 354 9.57 -5.88 -18.32
C TYR A 354 8.47 -6.82 -18.85
N ASP A 355 7.41 -6.29 -19.50
CA ASP A 355 6.34 -7.05 -20.17
C ASP A 355 5.72 -8.18 -19.32
N SER A 356 5.60 -7.96 -18.00
CA SER A 356 5.12 -8.94 -17.02
C SER A 356 3.97 -8.39 -16.16
N GLU A 357 3.32 -7.32 -16.63
CA GLU A 357 2.29 -6.54 -15.91
C GLU A 357 2.75 -6.06 -14.52
N ILE A 358 4.06 -5.82 -14.37
CA ILE A 358 4.67 -5.39 -13.11
C ILE A 358 4.31 -3.93 -12.80
N GLU A 359 4.03 -3.11 -13.83
CA GLU A 359 3.51 -1.75 -13.67
C GLU A 359 2.20 -1.71 -12.89
N GLY A 360 1.51 -2.87 -12.83
CA GLY A 360 0.50 -3.19 -11.84
C GLY A 360 0.85 -2.64 -10.47
N LEU A 361 2.06 -2.86 -9.92
CA LEU A 361 2.51 -2.47 -8.57
C LEU A 361 2.04 -1.08 -8.12
N ILE A 362 2.02 -0.10 -9.02
CA ILE A 362 1.53 1.24 -8.73
C ILE A 362 0.00 1.24 -8.71
N ASN A 363 -0.58 1.29 -7.51
CA ASN A 363 -2.05 1.29 -7.36
C ASN A 363 -2.66 2.66 -7.70
N LEU A 364 -2.94 2.87 -8.99
CA LEU A 364 -3.62 4.06 -9.51
C LEU A 364 -5.14 4.08 -9.19
N GLY A 365 -5.67 3.08 -8.48
CA GLY A 365 -7.09 2.91 -8.15
C GLY A 365 -7.88 2.10 -9.18
N GLY A 366 -9.18 1.88 -8.92
CA GLY A 366 -10.09 1.19 -9.84
C GLY A 366 -10.17 1.82 -11.23
N SER A 367 -10.75 1.08 -12.20
CA SER A 367 -10.67 1.37 -13.64
C SER A 367 -10.97 2.82 -14.05
N VAL A 368 -11.98 3.45 -13.45
CA VAL A 368 -12.33 4.86 -13.75
C VAL A 368 -11.25 5.83 -13.27
N PHE A 369 -10.64 5.57 -12.11
CA PHE A 369 -9.60 6.42 -11.53
C PHE A 369 -8.27 6.26 -12.27
N ALA A 370 -7.92 5.02 -12.60
CA ALA A 370 -6.78 4.71 -13.45
C ALA A 370 -6.90 5.39 -14.83
N TRP A 371 -8.11 5.42 -15.41
CA TRP A 371 -8.37 6.14 -16.66
C TRP A 371 -8.11 7.64 -16.52
N VAL A 372 -8.61 8.29 -15.46
CA VAL A 372 -8.35 9.73 -15.23
C VAL A 372 -6.86 10.00 -15.03
N ASN A 373 -6.17 9.15 -14.26
CA ASN A 373 -4.73 9.28 -14.06
C ASN A 373 -3.97 9.14 -15.39
N ARG A 374 -4.22 8.07 -16.14
CA ARG A 374 -3.49 7.75 -17.39
C ARG A 374 -3.74 8.76 -18.51
N TYR A 375 -4.97 9.27 -18.66
CA TYR A 375 -5.33 10.11 -19.82
C TYR A 375 -5.43 11.60 -19.52
N LEU A 376 -5.53 12.01 -18.25
CA LEU A 376 -5.70 13.42 -17.90
C LEU A 376 -4.58 13.94 -16.99
N ILE A 377 -4.27 13.25 -15.90
CA ILE A 377 -3.28 13.76 -14.92
C ILE A 377 -1.85 13.53 -15.44
N ASP A 378 -1.48 12.29 -15.77
CA ASP A 378 -0.12 11.93 -16.12
C ASP A 378 0.40 12.64 -17.40
N PRO A 379 -0.36 12.73 -18.51
CA PRO A 379 0.12 13.43 -19.70
C PRO A 379 0.35 14.93 -19.47
N VAL A 380 -0.54 15.58 -18.70
CA VAL A 380 -0.41 17.00 -18.36
C VAL A 380 0.76 17.20 -17.40
N PHE A 381 0.94 16.31 -16.42
CA PHE A 381 2.05 16.37 -15.49
C PHE A 381 3.40 16.19 -16.21
N LYS A 382 3.54 15.17 -17.07
CA LYS A 382 4.73 14.93 -17.89
C LYS A 382 5.04 16.12 -18.81
N PHE A 383 4.03 16.73 -19.43
CA PHE A 383 4.20 17.95 -20.25
C PHE A 383 4.69 19.15 -19.44
N LEU A 384 4.17 19.34 -18.23
CA LEU A 384 4.60 20.43 -17.35
C LEU A 384 6.01 20.18 -16.79
N LEU A 385 6.36 18.92 -16.50
CA LEU A 385 7.70 18.52 -16.09
C LEU A 385 8.74 18.79 -17.20
N SER A 386 8.43 18.45 -18.45
CA SER A 386 9.34 18.68 -19.57
C SER A 386 9.59 20.16 -19.87
N SER A 387 8.74 21.05 -19.35
CA SER A 387 8.92 22.51 -19.44
C SER A 387 9.99 23.06 -18.50
N GLY A 388 10.53 22.24 -17.57
CA GLY A 388 11.60 22.64 -16.64
C GLY A 388 11.13 23.51 -15.48
N PHE A 389 9.82 23.57 -15.20
CA PHE A 389 9.29 24.28 -14.05
C PHE A 389 9.64 23.57 -12.74
N ASN A 390 9.78 24.35 -11.65
CA ASN A 390 9.84 23.79 -10.31
C ASN A 390 8.57 22.97 -10.02
N LEU A 391 8.70 21.84 -9.33
CA LEU A 391 7.60 20.91 -9.07
C LEU A 391 6.41 21.56 -8.36
N GLY A 392 6.61 22.48 -7.42
CA GLY A 392 5.48 23.20 -6.84
C GLY A 392 4.69 24.02 -7.87
N LEU A 393 5.38 24.68 -8.82
CA LEU A 393 4.72 25.37 -9.92
C LEU A 393 4.03 24.39 -10.87
N VAL A 394 4.61 23.21 -11.11
CA VAL A 394 3.95 22.14 -11.88
C VAL A 394 2.63 21.74 -11.22
N ILE A 395 2.60 21.54 -9.91
CA ILE A 395 1.36 21.24 -9.16
C ILE A 395 0.33 22.35 -9.31
N LEU A 396 0.76 23.61 -9.16
CA LEU A 396 -0.12 24.78 -9.31
C LEU A 396 -0.73 24.84 -10.72
N LEU A 397 0.10 24.71 -11.75
CA LEU A 397 -0.33 24.75 -13.15
C LEU A 397 -1.25 23.57 -13.50
N LEU A 398 -0.91 22.36 -13.05
CA LEU A 398 -1.77 21.18 -13.17
C LEU A 398 -3.15 21.48 -12.56
N THR A 399 -3.17 22.01 -11.34
CA THR A 399 -4.42 22.37 -10.65
C THR A 399 -5.25 23.38 -11.46
N ILE A 400 -4.61 24.41 -12.00
CA ILE A 400 -5.27 25.44 -12.82
C ILE A 400 -5.87 24.80 -14.08
N ILE A 401 -5.11 24.00 -14.81
CA ILE A 401 -5.56 23.33 -16.04
C ILE A 401 -6.76 22.42 -15.75
N VAL A 402 -6.65 21.56 -14.75
CA VAL A 402 -7.72 20.65 -14.32
C VAL A 402 -8.99 21.45 -13.97
N LYS A 403 -8.85 22.55 -13.23
CA LYS A 403 -9.99 23.40 -12.85
C LYS A 403 -10.64 24.10 -14.04
N ILE A 404 -9.85 24.56 -15.02
CA ILE A 404 -10.37 25.18 -16.24
C ILE A 404 -11.15 24.16 -17.08
N VAL A 405 -10.65 22.93 -17.21
CA VAL A 405 -11.33 21.86 -17.95
C VAL A 405 -12.70 21.52 -17.33
N ILE A 406 -12.80 21.49 -16.00
CA ILE A 406 -14.05 21.20 -15.28
C ILE A 406 -14.93 22.45 -15.15
N MET A 407 -14.42 23.65 -15.43
CA MET A 407 -15.12 24.93 -15.24
C MET A 407 -16.52 24.98 -15.89
N PRO A 408 -16.76 24.46 -17.10
CA PRO A 408 -18.11 24.46 -17.69
C PRO A 408 -19.12 23.67 -16.84
N LEU A 409 -18.66 22.61 -16.19
CA LEU A 409 -19.48 21.79 -15.29
C LEU A 409 -19.72 22.50 -13.96
N THR A 410 -18.70 23.14 -13.38
CA THR A 410 -18.84 23.93 -12.15
C THR A 410 -19.76 25.13 -12.35
N TYR A 411 -19.73 25.78 -13.52
CA TYR A 411 -20.65 26.86 -13.87
C TYR A 411 -22.12 26.44 -13.82
N LYS A 412 -22.46 25.31 -14.47
CA LYS A 412 -23.83 24.76 -14.43
C LYS A 412 -24.27 24.50 -12.99
N ASN A 413 -23.34 24.07 -12.16
CA ASN A 413 -23.59 23.84 -10.76
C ASN A 413 -23.92 25.14 -10.01
N TYR A 414 -23.03 26.12 -10.08
CA TYR A 414 -23.22 27.40 -9.41
C TYR A 414 -24.49 28.11 -9.87
N MET A 415 -24.86 28.00 -11.15
CA MET A 415 -26.13 28.50 -11.65
C MET A 415 -27.34 27.79 -11.02
N SER A 416 -27.26 26.47 -10.78
CA SER A 416 -28.32 25.76 -10.07
C SER A 416 -28.41 26.19 -8.62
N THR A 417 -27.28 26.38 -7.96
CA THR A 417 -27.21 26.83 -6.57
C THR A 417 -27.72 28.26 -6.41
N ALA A 418 -27.46 29.14 -7.37
CA ALA A 418 -28.03 30.49 -7.43
C ALA A 418 -29.57 30.45 -7.53
N LYS A 419 -30.14 29.55 -8.35
CA LYS A 419 -31.59 29.36 -8.41
C LYS A 419 -32.17 28.88 -7.08
N THR A 420 -31.48 27.97 -6.39
CA THR A 420 -31.89 27.51 -5.06
C THR A 420 -31.89 28.65 -4.03
N LYS A 421 -30.88 29.54 -4.09
CA LYS A 421 -30.82 30.75 -3.25
C LYS A 421 -32.03 31.66 -3.45
N VAL A 422 -32.46 31.85 -4.70
CA VAL A 422 -33.63 32.68 -5.04
C VAL A 422 -34.93 32.11 -4.46
N ILE A 423 -35.11 30.78 -4.45
CA ILE A 423 -36.32 30.14 -3.89
C ILE A 423 -36.26 29.87 -2.38
N LYS A 424 -35.11 30.14 -1.73
CA LYS A 424 -34.91 29.93 -0.29
C LYS A 424 -35.97 30.59 0.59
N PRO A 425 -36.43 31.83 0.34
CA PRO A 425 -37.51 32.45 1.12
C PRO A 425 -38.82 31.66 1.06
N GLU A 426 -39.14 31.07 -0.09
CA GLU A 426 -40.34 30.24 -0.27
C GLU A 426 -40.20 28.90 0.46
N MET A 427 -38.99 28.31 0.46
CA MET A 427 -38.69 27.13 1.27
C MET A 427 -38.79 27.39 2.77
N SER A 428 -38.34 28.57 3.23
CA SER A 428 -38.48 28.99 4.63
C SER A 428 -39.95 29.15 5.02
N LYS A 429 -40.81 29.69 4.15
CA LYS A 429 -42.26 29.76 4.38
C LYS A 429 -42.91 28.38 4.52
N ILE A 430 -42.53 27.42 3.67
CA ILE A 430 -42.97 26.02 3.79
C ILE A 430 -42.48 25.44 5.13
N THR A 431 -41.23 25.71 5.51
CA THR A 431 -40.67 25.21 6.78
C THR A 431 -41.43 25.76 7.98
N ALA A 432 -41.66 27.08 8.04
CA ALA A 432 -42.41 27.75 9.11
C ALA A 432 -43.86 27.24 9.25
N LYS A 433 -44.53 26.89 8.13
CA LYS A 433 -45.88 26.30 8.15
C LYS A 433 -45.96 24.97 8.90
N TYR A 434 -44.84 24.26 9.02
CA TYR A 434 -44.74 22.95 9.67
C TYR A 434 -43.85 22.94 10.91
N GLU A 435 -43.38 24.11 11.39
CA GLU A 435 -42.63 24.23 12.64
C GLU A 435 -43.48 23.80 13.84
N GLY A 436 -42.88 23.07 14.79
CA GLY A 436 -43.56 22.55 15.98
C GLY A 436 -44.37 21.26 15.80
N LYS A 437 -44.46 20.69 14.58
CA LYS A 437 -45.21 19.43 14.32
C LYS A 437 -44.24 18.30 13.97
N THR A 438 -44.01 17.38 14.92
CA THR A 438 -43.03 16.28 14.82
C THR A 438 -43.59 14.96 14.26
N ASP A 439 -44.87 14.89 13.90
CA ASP A 439 -45.46 13.67 13.34
C ASP A 439 -44.79 13.23 12.02
N ARG A 440 -44.56 11.93 11.85
CA ARG A 440 -44.03 11.32 10.62
C ARG A 440 -44.83 11.69 9.36
N ASN A 441 -46.14 11.87 9.50
CA ASN A 441 -47.03 12.34 8.42
C ASN A 441 -46.80 13.81 8.04
N THR A 442 -46.43 14.65 9.02
CA THR A 442 -46.14 16.07 8.81
C THR A 442 -44.79 16.26 8.13
N ALA A 443 -43.78 15.47 8.51
CA ALA A 443 -42.49 15.43 7.82
C ALA A 443 -42.64 15.03 6.34
N MET A 444 -43.46 14.02 6.04
CA MET A 444 -43.75 13.62 4.65
C MET A 444 -44.48 14.72 3.87
N LYS A 445 -45.47 15.41 4.46
CA LYS A 445 -46.15 16.54 3.81
C LYS A 445 -45.20 17.71 3.54
N LYS A 446 -44.33 18.06 4.49
CA LYS A 446 -43.28 19.08 4.32
C LYS A 446 -42.35 18.72 3.15
N GLN A 447 -41.91 17.46 3.07
CA GLN A 447 -41.08 16.97 1.97
C GLN A 447 -41.81 17.04 0.61
N GLN A 448 -43.10 16.70 0.57
CA GLN A 448 -43.93 16.77 -0.64
C GLN A 448 -44.13 18.22 -1.12
N GLU A 449 -44.46 19.17 -0.23
CA GLU A 449 -44.59 20.59 -0.59
C GLU A 449 -43.25 21.18 -1.07
N THR A 450 -42.15 20.80 -0.42
CA THR A 450 -40.79 21.21 -0.83
C THR A 450 -40.44 20.67 -2.22
N MET A 451 -40.75 19.40 -2.51
CA MET A 451 -40.55 18.79 -3.83
C MET A 451 -41.46 19.41 -4.90
N ALA A 452 -42.71 19.74 -4.56
CA ALA A 452 -43.62 20.43 -5.46
C ALA A 452 -43.08 21.81 -5.84
N LEU A 453 -42.53 22.55 -4.88
CA LEU A 453 -41.87 23.84 -5.12
C LEU A 453 -40.67 23.70 -6.07
N TYR A 454 -39.78 22.74 -5.84
CA TYR A 454 -38.65 22.46 -6.76
C TYR A 454 -39.14 22.14 -8.18
N LYS A 455 -40.21 21.35 -8.31
CA LYS A 455 -40.79 21.00 -9.61
C LYS A 455 -41.40 22.20 -10.34
N GLN A 456 -42.15 23.04 -9.61
CA GLN A 456 -42.78 24.25 -10.13
C GLN A 456 -41.74 25.28 -10.59
N THR A 457 -40.71 25.49 -9.78
CA THR A 457 -39.62 26.44 -10.06
C THR A 457 -38.64 25.92 -11.11
N GLY A 458 -38.59 24.59 -11.34
CA GLY A 458 -37.64 23.95 -12.24
C GLY A 458 -36.22 23.88 -11.68
N VAL A 459 -36.07 24.03 -10.37
CA VAL A 459 -34.79 23.93 -9.65
C VAL A 459 -34.54 22.47 -9.29
N ASN A 460 -33.32 21.97 -9.54
CA ASN A 460 -32.94 20.61 -9.17
C ASN A 460 -32.28 20.60 -7.78
N PRO A 461 -32.88 19.99 -6.75
CA PRO A 461 -32.28 19.93 -5.41
C PRO A 461 -30.99 19.11 -5.37
N MET A 462 -30.84 18.11 -6.24
CA MET A 462 -29.63 17.28 -6.32
C MET A 462 -28.46 18.01 -6.97
N ALA A 463 -28.70 19.14 -7.63
CA ALA A 463 -27.61 19.86 -8.27
C ALA A 463 -26.55 20.34 -7.28
N GLY A 464 -26.89 20.55 -6.01
CA GLY A 464 -25.92 20.98 -5.00
C GLY A 464 -24.82 19.97 -4.69
N CYS A 465 -25.07 18.65 -4.83
CA CYS A 465 -24.06 17.61 -4.58
C CYS A 465 -23.34 17.12 -5.85
N ILE A 466 -23.80 17.52 -7.04
CA ILE A 466 -23.15 17.20 -8.32
C ILE A 466 -21.66 17.60 -8.38
N PRO A 467 -21.17 18.73 -7.82
CA PRO A 467 -19.74 19.06 -7.89
C PRO A 467 -18.91 18.01 -7.19
N MET A 468 -19.39 17.55 -6.03
CA MET A 468 -18.70 16.56 -5.22
C MET A 468 -18.55 15.27 -6.02
N ILE A 469 -19.64 14.76 -6.60
CA ILE A 469 -19.62 13.51 -7.39
C ILE A 469 -18.69 13.62 -8.60
N ILE A 470 -18.74 14.72 -9.34
CA ILE A 470 -17.87 14.93 -10.52
C ILE A 470 -16.40 15.09 -10.11
N GLN A 471 -16.15 15.66 -8.93
CA GLN A 471 -14.80 15.88 -8.43
C GLN A 471 -14.21 14.63 -7.76
N MET A 472 -15.02 13.70 -7.24
CA MET A 472 -14.53 12.49 -6.56
C MET A 472 -13.51 11.70 -7.40
N PRO A 473 -13.71 11.43 -8.71
CA PRO A 473 -12.72 10.72 -9.51
C PRO A 473 -11.37 11.42 -9.56
N ILE A 474 -11.36 12.74 -9.70
CA ILE A 474 -10.15 13.55 -9.80
C ILE A 474 -9.48 13.69 -8.43
N LEU A 475 -10.27 13.82 -7.38
CA LEU A 475 -9.82 13.84 -6.00
C LEU A 475 -9.09 12.54 -5.65
N ILE A 476 -9.69 11.39 -5.94
CA ILE A 476 -9.11 10.07 -5.67
C ILE A 476 -7.87 9.85 -6.54
N ALA A 477 -7.92 10.21 -7.82
CA ALA A 477 -6.79 10.14 -8.75
C ALA A 477 -5.54 10.85 -8.18
N VAL A 478 -5.70 12.12 -7.80
CA VAL A 478 -4.65 12.95 -7.18
C VAL A 478 -4.22 12.39 -5.82
N PHE A 479 -5.17 11.99 -4.98
CA PHE A 479 -4.89 11.44 -3.65
C PHE A 479 -4.00 10.19 -3.72
N ARG A 480 -4.14 9.36 -4.76
CA ARG A 480 -3.28 8.18 -4.97
C ARG A 480 -2.00 8.50 -5.74
N TYR A 481 -2.06 9.44 -6.68
CA TYR A 481 -0.92 9.77 -7.55
C TYR A 481 0.20 10.48 -6.79
N PHE A 482 -0.13 11.51 -5.99
CA PHE A 482 0.87 12.35 -5.33
C PHE A 482 1.74 11.57 -4.32
N PRO A 483 1.19 10.79 -3.38
CA PRO A 483 2.01 10.02 -2.44
C PRO A 483 2.88 8.93 -3.08
N ALA A 484 2.46 8.42 -4.25
CA ALA A 484 3.17 7.35 -4.97
C ALA A 484 4.13 7.88 -6.07
N SER A 485 4.12 9.18 -6.35
CA SER A 485 4.92 9.73 -7.45
C SER A 485 6.36 9.96 -7.03
N LEU A 486 7.25 9.11 -7.56
CA LEU A 486 8.71 9.23 -7.40
C LEU A 486 9.24 10.60 -7.86
N SER A 487 8.55 11.27 -8.78
CA SER A 487 8.96 12.60 -9.28
C SER A 487 8.91 13.70 -8.21
N LEU A 488 8.06 13.54 -7.19
CA LEU A 488 7.91 14.52 -6.10
C LEU A 488 8.93 14.33 -4.99
N ARG A 489 9.54 13.14 -4.92
CA ARG A 489 10.48 12.76 -3.88
C ARG A 489 11.68 13.70 -3.87
N HIS A 490 12.02 14.21 -2.69
CA HIS A 490 13.13 15.14 -2.47
C HIS A 490 13.05 16.42 -3.34
N LYS A 491 11.83 16.87 -3.67
CA LYS A 491 11.61 18.14 -4.38
C LYS A 491 10.97 19.14 -3.45
N GLY A 492 11.73 20.16 -3.05
CA GLY A 492 11.24 21.24 -2.19
C GLY A 492 10.46 22.32 -2.94
N PHE A 493 9.56 22.97 -2.21
CA PHE A 493 8.82 24.16 -2.66
C PHE A 493 8.37 25.04 -1.47
N LEU A 494 8.65 26.34 -1.57
CA LEU A 494 8.41 27.33 -0.50
C LEU A 494 9.09 26.91 0.81
N TRP A 495 8.33 26.55 1.84
CA TRP A 495 8.86 26.08 3.14
C TRP A 495 8.91 24.55 3.23
N ALA A 496 8.28 23.82 2.31
CA ALA A 496 8.34 22.36 2.30
C ALA A 496 9.65 21.91 1.66
N GLU A 497 10.45 21.16 2.40
CA GLU A 497 11.72 20.58 1.95
C GLU A 497 11.49 19.44 0.95
N ASP A 498 10.40 18.69 1.11
CA ASP A 498 10.01 17.59 0.25
C ASP A 498 8.48 17.55 0.04
N LEU A 499 8.05 17.61 -1.23
CA LEU A 499 6.64 17.54 -1.62
C LEU A 499 6.02 16.14 -1.46
N SER A 500 6.83 15.09 -1.37
CA SER A 500 6.37 13.70 -1.22
C SER A 500 6.12 13.27 0.23
N SER A 501 6.70 13.99 1.19
CA SER A 501 6.47 13.83 2.63
C SER A 501 5.64 14.99 3.18
N PHE A 502 5.28 14.94 4.46
CA PHE A 502 4.67 16.07 5.15
C PHE A 502 5.64 17.26 5.28
N ASP A 503 5.08 18.47 5.31
CA ASP A 503 5.80 19.69 5.68
C ASP A 503 5.69 19.93 7.19
N SER A 504 6.74 20.49 7.79
CA SER A 504 6.72 20.95 9.18
C SER A 504 7.25 22.37 9.24
N ILE A 505 6.50 23.26 9.87
CA ILE A 505 6.97 24.61 10.22
C ILE A 505 7.34 24.72 11.71
N PHE A 506 6.86 23.77 12.52
CA PHE A 506 7.09 23.74 13.95
C PHE A 506 6.93 22.31 14.45
N ASP A 507 7.98 21.80 15.09
CA ASP A 507 8.00 20.50 15.75
C ASP A 507 7.86 20.69 17.27
N PHE A 508 6.95 19.96 17.89
CA PHE A 508 6.66 20.09 19.32
C PHE A 508 7.71 19.42 20.23
N GLY A 509 8.46 18.45 19.69
CA GLY A 509 9.36 17.59 20.48
C GLY A 509 8.65 16.53 21.32
N PHE A 510 7.32 16.41 21.19
CA PHE A 510 6.49 15.35 21.77
C PHE A 510 5.30 15.08 20.86
N THR A 511 4.79 13.85 20.88
CA THR A 511 3.67 13.45 20.02
C THR A 511 2.33 13.74 20.69
N ILE A 512 1.49 14.54 20.05
CA ILE A 512 0.10 14.78 20.47
C ILE A 512 -0.77 13.64 19.92
N PRO A 513 -1.56 12.94 20.76
CA PRO A 513 -2.49 11.91 20.29
C PRO A 513 -3.41 12.44 19.19
N LEU A 514 -3.59 11.65 18.12
CA LEU A 514 -4.39 11.97 16.92
C LEU A 514 -3.88 13.11 16.02
N TYR A 515 -2.89 13.91 16.43
CA TYR A 515 -2.39 15.03 15.63
C TYR A 515 -0.98 14.78 15.08
N GLY A 516 -0.11 14.18 15.88
CA GLY A 516 1.31 14.01 15.57
C GLY A 516 2.21 14.96 16.37
N ASP A 517 3.45 15.04 15.96
CA ASP A 517 4.56 15.74 16.63
C ASP A 517 4.93 17.09 15.99
N HIS A 518 4.23 17.50 14.93
CA HIS A 518 4.55 18.71 14.17
C HIS A 518 3.30 19.42 13.63
N ILE A 519 3.50 20.59 13.02
CA ILE A 519 2.47 21.38 12.32
C ILE A 519 2.79 21.51 10.83
N SER A 520 1.95 20.91 9.98
CA SER A 520 1.94 21.15 8.53
C SER A 520 1.20 22.44 8.18
N LEU A 521 1.93 23.40 7.61
CA LEU A 521 1.34 24.68 7.17
C LEU A 521 0.50 24.49 5.91
N PHE A 522 0.88 23.60 4.99
CA PHE A 522 0.01 23.30 3.83
C PHE A 522 -1.31 22.66 4.25
N ALA A 523 -1.32 21.77 5.25
CA ALA A 523 -2.56 21.22 5.81
C ALA A 523 -3.43 22.31 6.44
N LEU A 524 -2.84 23.24 7.20
CA LEU A 524 -3.57 24.39 7.77
C LEU A 524 -4.13 25.33 6.68
N LEU A 525 -3.37 25.63 5.64
CA LEU A 525 -3.81 26.47 4.53
C LEU A 525 -4.91 25.78 3.71
N MET A 526 -4.78 24.48 3.46
CA MET A 526 -5.83 23.66 2.86
C MET A 526 -7.11 23.70 3.69
N ALA A 527 -7.02 23.48 5.01
CA ALA A 527 -8.17 23.53 5.91
C ALA A 527 -8.80 24.93 5.95
N GLY A 528 -8.00 25.98 6.09
CA GLY A 528 -8.46 27.37 6.09
C GLY A 528 -9.15 27.77 4.78
N SER A 529 -8.57 27.40 3.63
CA SER A 529 -9.19 27.63 2.32
C SER A 529 -10.48 26.81 2.14
N THR A 530 -10.52 25.57 2.63
CA THR A 530 -11.74 24.74 2.63
C THR A 530 -12.82 25.39 3.50
N LEU A 531 -12.46 25.92 4.66
CA LEU A 531 -13.37 26.63 5.56
C LEU A 531 -13.96 27.87 4.88
N ILE A 532 -13.12 28.70 4.25
CA ILE A 532 -13.56 29.89 3.50
C ILE A 532 -14.50 29.48 2.34
N TYR A 533 -14.14 28.42 1.61
CA TYR A 533 -14.98 27.87 0.54
C TYR A 533 -16.34 27.38 1.08
N THR A 534 -16.33 26.65 2.21
CA THR A 534 -17.55 26.20 2.91
C THR A 534 -18.40 27.37 3.38
N MET A 535 -17.82 28.40 3.97
CA MET A 535 -18.54 29.61 4.40
C MET A 535 -19.24 30.30 3.23
N THR A 536 -18.58 30.35 2.08
CA THR A 536 -19.11 31.01 0.89
C THR A 536 -20.25 30.21 0.24
N ASN A 537 -20.23 28.88 0.37
CA ASN A 537 -21.28 27.97 -0.12
C ASN A 537 -22.41 27.72 0.88
N SER A 538 -22.16 27.77 2.19
CA SER A 538 -23.11 27.34 3.23
C SER A 538 -24.38 28.19 3.25
N SER A 539 -24.29 29.46 2.83
CA SER A 539 -25.44 30.35 2.65
C SER A 539 -26.47 29.83 1.63
N GLN A 540 -26.06 28.91 0.76
CA GLN A 540 -26.83 28.40 -0.38
C GLN A 540 -27.41 26.99 -0.14
N MET A 541 -27.18 26.40 1.04
CA MET A 541 -27.70 25.07 1.37
C MET A 541 -29.19 25.10 1.67
N ALA A 542 -29.90 24.06 1.20
CA ALA A 542 -31.31 23.85 1.48
C ALA A 542 -31.54 23.58 2.99
N PRO A 543 -32.72 23.94 3.53
CA PRO A 543 -33.03 23.68 4.92
C PRO A 543 -32.99 22.18 5.24
N THR A 544 -32.40 21.85 6.40
CA THR A 544 -32.22 20.48 6.90
C THR A 544 -33.56 19.75 6.98
N GLN A 545 -33.63 18.52 6.44
CA GLN A 545 -34.81 17.69 6.58
C GLN A 545 -34.90 17.10 8.00
N PRO A 546 -36.11 16.90 8.56
CA PRO A 546 -36.27 16.27 9.87
C PRO A 546 -35.66 14.87 9.87
N GLY A 547 -34.78 14.57 10.83
CA GLY A 547 -34.10 13.28 10.96
C GLY A 547 -32.73 13.17 10.29
N MET A 548 -32.25 14.18 9.57
CA MET A 548 -30.85 14.23 9.10
C MET A 548 -30.00 15.17 9.96
N PRO A 549 -28.74 14.80 10.27
CA PRO A 549 -27.84 15.67 11.01
C PRO A 549 -27.65 17.00 10.27
N ASN A 550 -27.35 18.06 11.04
CA ASN A 550 -27.17 19.38 10.48
C ASN A 550 -25.94 19.39 9.57
N MET A 551 -26.17 19.29 8.25
CA MET A 551 -25.12 19.27 7.22
C MET A 551 -24.19 20.47 7.32
N LYS A 552 -24.69 21.62 7.81
CA LYS A 552 -23.85 22.79 8.08
C LYS A 552 -22.76 22.43 9.11
N VAL A 553 -23.13 21.87 10.26
CA VAL A 553 -22.17 21.51 11.32
C VAL A 553 -21.12 20.55 10.79
N ILE A 554 -21.53 19.49 10.08
CA ILE A 554 -20.59 18.54 9.48
C ILE A 554 -19.62 19.24 8.52
N MET A 555 -20.12 20.11 7.63
CA MET A 555 -19.25 20.84 6.68
C MET A 555 -18.27 21.80 7.34
N TYR A 556 -18.60 22.38 8.51
CA TYR A 556 -17.68 23.22 9.28
C TYR A 556 -16.69 22.41 10.13
N MET A 557 -17.06 21.17 10.51
CA MET A 557 -16.19 20.25 11.24
C MET A 557 -15.15 19.57 10.32
N MET A 558 -15.53 19.26 9.07
CA MET A 558 -14.65 18.57 8.11
C MET A 558 -13.28 19.25 7.90
N PRO A 559 -13.18 20.58 7.71
CA PRO A 559 -11.88 21.25 7.61
C PRO A 559 -11.01 21.07 8.85
N ILE A 560 -11.61 21.04 10.05
CA ILE A 560 -10.87 20.81 11.30
C ILE A 560 -10.34 19.39 11.33
N MET A 561 -11.15 18.40 10.97
CA MET A 561 -10.73 17.00 10.86
C MET A 561 -9.61 16.80 9.82
N PHE A 562 -9.65 17.52 8.70
CA PHE A 562 -8.59 17.48 7.70
C PHE A 562 -7.24 17.97 8.24
N ILE A 563 -7.21 18.88 9.22
CA ILE A 563 -5.95 19.27 9.85
C ILE A 563 -5.28 18.06 10.50
N PHE A 564 -6.02 17.23 11.23
CA PHE A 564 -5.48 16.04 11.89
C PHE A 564 -5.06 14.95 10.91
N ILE A 565 -5.87 14.73 9.87
CA ILE A 565 -5.58 13.69 8.86
C ILE A 565 -4.40 14.11 8.00
N PHE A 566 -4.44 15.30 7.38
CA PHE A 566 -3.46 15.73 6.40
C PHE A 566 -2.14 16.21 7.01
N ASN A 567 -2.04 16.34 8.34
CA ASN A 567 -0.78 16.65 9.00
C ASN A 567 0.30 15.59 8.66
N LYS A 568 -0.09 14.32 8.60
CA LYS A 568 0.83 13.20 8.31
C LYS A 568 0.99 12.89 6.82
N TYR A 569 0.24 13.55 5.93
CA TYR A 569 0.23 13.25 4.50
C TYR A 569 1.24 14.11 3.71
N SER A 570 1.52 13.67 2.47
CA SER A 570 2.29 14.44 1.48
C SER A 570 1.86 15.90 1.40
N SER A 571 2.83 16.81 1.56
CA SER A 571 2.64 18.25 1.48
C SER A 571 2.23 18.70 0.07
N GLY A 572 2.69 18.01 -0.98
CA GLY A 572 2.26 18.23 -2.36
C GLY A 572 0.76 17.97 -2.58
N LEU A 573 0.21 16.96 -1.91
CA LEU A 573 -1.23 16.69 -1.93
C LEU A 573 -2.02 17.82 -1.24
N SER A 574 -1.60 18.24 -0.04
CA SER A 574 -2.21 19.36 0.70
C SER A 574 -2.12 20.67 -0.10
N TYR A 575 -0.99 20.93 -0.75
CA TYR A 575 -0.77 22.09 -1.61
C TYR A 575 -1.68 22.08 -2.85
N TYR A 576 -1.85 20.94 -3.51
CA TYR A 576 -2.81 20.78 -4.61
C TYR A 576 -4.23 21.15 -4.18
N TYR A 577 -4.69 20.64 -3.03
CA TYR A 577 -6.02 20.97 -2.52
C TYR A 577 -6.17 22.44 -2.14
N PHE A 578 -5.15 23.04 -1.52
CA PHE A 578 -5.12 24.46 -1.23
C PHE A 578 -5.28 25.31 -2.51
N CYS A 579 -4.46 25.04 -3.54
CA CYS A 579 -4.56 25.71 -4.83
C CYS A 579 -5.95 25.50 -5.48
N GLY A 580 -6.47 24.28 -5.39
CA GLY A 580 -7.77 23.91 -5.92
C GLY A 580 -8.93 24.64 -5.25
N ASN A 581 -8.84 24.86 -3.93
CA ASN A 581 -9.81 25.62 -3.15
C ASN A 581 -9.75 27.11 -3.49
N ILE A 582 -8.54 27.69 -3.62
CA ILE A 582 -8.38 29.08 -4.06
C ILE A 582 -8.99 29.27 -5.46
N MET A 583 -8.72 28.36 -6.39
CA MET A 583 -9.33 28.40 -7.73
C MET A 583 -10.85 28.28 -7.67
N ASN A 584 -11.38 27.38 -6.84
CA ASN A 584 -12.83 27.27 -6.64
C ASN A 584 -13.45 28.57 -6.11
N ILE A 585 -12.81 29.22 -5.13
CA ILE A 585 -13.25 30.52 -4.58
C ILE A 585 -13.20 31.59 -5.68
N GLY A 586 -12.11 31.67 -6.44
CA GLY A 586 -11.93 32.63 -7.54
C GLY A 586 -12.95 32.45 -8.65
N ILE A 587 -13.16 31.21 -9.13
CA ILE A 587 -14.17 30.87 -10.14
C ILE A 587 -15.57 31.24 -9.64
N MET A 588 -15.91 30.88 -8.39
CA MET A 588 -17.22 31.21 -7.83
C MET A 588 -17.43 32.72 -7.71
N TRP A 589 -16.42 33.45 -7.22
CA TRP A 589 -16.48 34.90 -7.11
C TRP A 589 -16.68 35.53 -8.49
N GLY A 590 -15.92 35.10 -9.50
CA GLY A 590 -16.07 35.54 -10.89
C GLY A 590 -17.45 35.26 -11.45
N ILE A 591 -17.98 34.04 -11.25
CA ILE A 591 -19.32 33.67 -11.71
C ILE A 591 -20.40 34.51 -11.02
N LYS A 592 -20.32 34.69 -9.70
CA LYS A 592 -21.28 35.51 -8.94
C LYS A 592 -21.26 36.97 -9.38
N LYS A 593 -20.08 37.52 -9.64
CA LYS A 593 -19.91 38.94 -9.98
C LYS A 593 -20.27 39.25 -11.43
N TYR A 594 -19.91 38.38 -12.38
CA TYR A 594 -19.98 38.68 -13.81
C TYR A 594 -21.04 37.88 -14.58
N LEU A 595 -21.45 36.70 -14.11
CA LEU A 595 -22.30 35.78 -14.88
C LEU A 595 -23.67 35.49 -14.25
N ILE A 596 -23.88 35.82 -12.98
CA ILE A 596 -25.15 35.61 -12.29
C ILE A 596 -25.87 36.94 -12.15
N ASP A 597 -27.03 37.03 -12.81
CA ASP A 597 -27.99 38.11 -12.66
C ASP A 597 -29.21 37.57 -11.90
N GLU A 598 -29.35 37.95 -10.63
CA GLU A 598 -30.40 37.40 -9.75
C GLU A 598 -31.81 37.74 -10.26
N ASP A 599 -31.99 38.88 -10.95
CA ASP A 599 -33.28 39.33 -11.45
C ASP A 599 -33.71 38.52 -12.68
N LYS A 600 -32.80 38.29 -13.63
CA LYS A 600 -33.06 37.37 -14.75
C LYS A 600 -33.35 35.95 -14.28
N ILE A 601 -32.73 35.51 -13.18
CA ILE A 601 -33.03 34.20 -12.58
C ILE A 601 -34.44 34.18 -11.98
N ARG A 602 -34.86 35.23 -11.27
CA ARG A 602 -36.21 35.38 -10.72
C ARG A 602 -37.27 35.35 -11.81
N GLU A 603 -37.11 36.15 -12.86
CA GLU A 603 -38.02 36.17 -14.01
C GLU A 603 -38.14 34.80 -14.68
N LYS A 604 -37.03 34.08 -14.81
CA LYS A 604 -37.03 32.72 -15.37
C LYS A 604 -37.74 31.71 -14.47
N ILE A 605 -37.65 31.87 -13.14
CA ILE A 605 -38.35 31.03 -12.18
C ILE A 605 -39.86 31.34 -12.19
N GLU A 606 -40.24 32.61 -12.23
CA GLU A 606 -41.64 33.03 -12.31
C GLU A 606 -42.30 32.61 -13.62
N SER A 607 -41.61 32.76 -14.76
CA SER A 607 -42.10 32.25 -16.04
C SER A 607 -42.22 30.72 -16.05
N ASN A 608 -41.32 29.99 -15.38
CA ASN A 608 -41.44 28.55 -15.19
C ASN A 608 -42.62 28.15 -14.30
N LYS A 609 -42.93 28.92 -13.25
CA LYS A 609 -44.14 28.72 -12.42
C LYS A 609 -45.42 28.90 -13.23
N LYS A 610 -45.43 29.85 -14.19
CA LYS A 610 -46.56 30.12 -15.09
C LYS A 610 -46.74 29.03 -16.16
N LYS A 611 -45.71 28.26 -16.48
CA LYS A 611 -45.80 27.14 -17.44
C LYS A 611 -46.45 25.91 -16.80
N ILE A 612 -47.62 25.52 -17.31
CA ILE A 612 -48.27 24.24 -16.95
C ILE A 612 -47.41 23.08 -17.46
N LYS A 613 -46.62 22.45 -16.59
CA LYS A 613 -45.87 21.23 -16.95
C LYS A 613 -46.82 20.03 -17.01
N LYS A 614 -46.92 19.38 -18.18
CA LYS A 614 -47.61 18.08 -18.34
C LYS A 614 -46.98 17.06 -17.36
N LYS A 615 -47.83 16.33 -16.62
CA LYS A 615 -47.37 15.28 -15.69
C LYS A 615 -46.69 14.15 -16.48
N SER A 616 -45.56 13.65 -15.99
CA SER A 616 -44.89 12.47 -16.56
C SER A 616 -45.76 11.21 -16.35
N ARG A 617 -45.73 10.26 -17.30
CA ARG A 617 -46.46 8.97 -17.19
C ARG A 617 -46.12 8.20 -15.90
N PHE A 618 -44.88 8.30 -15.42
CA PHE A 618 -44.46 7.69 -14.15
C PHE A 618 -45.13 8.34 -12.94
N GLN A 619 -45.31 9.67 -12.96
CA GLN A 619 -46.01 10.40 -11.91
C GLN A 619 -47.51 10.11 -11.88
N GLN A 620 -48.14 9.94 -13.04
CA GLN A 620 -49.54 9.51 -13.12
C GLN A 620 -49.71 8.12 -12.50
N ARG A 621 -48.83 7.17 -12.82
CA ARG A 621 -48.84 5.82 -12.22
C ARG A 621 -48.64 5.83 -10.71
N LEU A 622 -47.71 6.64 -10.18
CA LEU A 622 -47.49 6.78 -8.74
C LEU A 622 -48.70 7.40 -8.01
N GLU A 623 -49.34 8.41 -8.61
CA GLU A 623 -50.57 8.99 -8.07
C GLU A 623 -51.73 7.99 -8.11
N ASP A 624 -51.86 7.20 -9.17
CA ASP A 624 -52.90 6.17 -9.30
C ASP A 624 -52.70 5.05 -8.27
N VAL A 625 -51.47 4.61 -8.05
CA VAL A 625 -51.12 3.65 -6.99
C VAL A 625 -51.41 4.22 -5.60
N ALA A 626 -51.04 5.48 -5.33
CA ALA A 626 -51.33 6.13 -4.05
C ALA A 626 -52.84 6.31 -3.81
N LYS A 627 -53.62 6.67 -4.85
CA LYS A 627 -55.08 6.75 -4.79
C LYS A 627 -55.72 5.38 -4.57
N GLN A 628 -55.18 4.32 -5.18
CA GLN A 628 -55.64 2.95 -4.94
C GLN A 628 -55.37 2.51 -3.49
N GLN A 629 -54.23 2.86 -2.92
CA GLN A 629 -53.92 2.59 -1.50
C GLN A 629 -54.80 3.38 -0.54
N GLN A 630 -55.12 4.65 -0.85
CA GLN A 630 -56.06 5.45 -0.06
C GLN A 630 -57.50 4.93 -0.14
N LYS A 631 -57.93 4.44 -1.31
CA LYS A 631 -59.23 3.78 -1.48
C LYS A 631 -59.32 2.42 -0.78
N LYS A 632 -58.21 1.74 -0.51
CA LYS A 632 -58.16 0.50 0.29
C LYS A 632 -58.12 0.74 1.81
N ARG A 633 -57.88 1.99 2.25
CA ARG A 633 -57.81 2.40 3.66
C ARG A 633 -59.06 3.12 4.16
N ARG A 634 -59.98 3.45 3.25
CA ARG A 634 -61.37 3.83 3.53
C ARG A 634 -62.22 2.59 3.33
#